data_AF-A0A0G0URD9-F1
#
_entry.id   AF-A0A0G0URD9-F1
#
_cell.length_a   1.000
_cell.length_b   1.000
_cell.length_c   1.000
_cell.angle_alpha   90.00
_cell.angle_beta   90.00
_cell.angle_gamma   90.00
#
_symmetry.space_group_name_H-M   'P 1'
#
loop_
_entity.id
_entity.type
_entity.pdbx_description
1 polymer ?
#
loop_
_entity_poly.entity_id
_entity_poly.type
_entity_poly.pdbx_seq_one_letter_code
_entity_poly.pdbx_strand_id
1 'polypeptide(L)'
;MADYWYNNIIIKRYMLNKGKKHSLEKIFFNQKFLTLVGLAVIILISWPFAKNTIKQHRVNQEISDFKKEIANLQNKSVDLKNFVSSLESDQFVEEYARLNLNLKKPGEEKTVIKIDAASFASSSEDDPIFNIPGRVKPAPGPEMSNPKKWFNHFFR
;
A
#
# COMPACT_ATOMS: atom_id res chain seq x y z
N MET A 1 -46.06 75.25 -37.09
CA MET A 1 -44.84 74.57 -37.60
C MET A 1 -44.18 73.63 -36.57
N ALA A 2 -44.37 73.81 -35.26
CA ALA A 2 -43.80 72.93 -34.22
C ALA A 2 -44.43 71.51 -34.17
N ASP A 3 -45.71 71.36 -34.53
CA ASP A 3 -46.43 70.08 -34.41
C ASP A 3 -45.97 68.99 -35.38
N TYR A 4 -45.45 69.37 -36.56
CA TYR A 4 -44.91 68.41 -37.54
C TYR A 4 -43.61 67.76 -37.07
N TRP A 5 -42.82 68.48 -36.28
CA TRP A 5 -41.54 67.98 -35.79
C TRP A 5 -41.72 66.99 -34.63
N TYR A 6 -42.71 67.24 -33.76
CA TYR A 6 -43.01 66.40 -32.60
C TYR A 6 -43.58 65.02 -33.01
N ASN A 7 -44.49 64.98 -33.97
CA ASN A 7 -45.06 63.71 -34.45
C ASN A 7 -44.03 62.80 -35.13
N ASN A 8 -43.05 63.38 -35.86
CA ASN A 8 -42.02 62.58 -36.53
C ASN A 8 -41.10 61.88 -35.51
N ILE A 9 -40.76 62.54 -34.40
CA ILE A 9 -39.93 61.96 -33.34
C ILE A 9 -40.64 60.80 -32.65
N ILE A 10 -41.95 60.92 -32.39
CA ILE A 10 -42.75 59.86 -31.76
C ILE A 10 -42.91 58.67 -32.71
N ILE A 11 -43.20 58.90 -34.00
CA ILE A 11 -43.34 57.85 -35.00
C ILE A 11 -42.01 57.11 -35.22
N LYS A 12 -40.89 57.84 -35.28
CA LYS A 12 -39.55 57.26 -35.44
C LYS A 12 -39.15 56.43 -34.21
N ARG A 13 -39.57 56.83 -33.00
CA ARG A 13 -39.35 56.07 -31.75
C ARG A 13 -40.23 54.82 -31.66
N TYR A 14 -41.45 54.84 -32.20
CA TYR A 14 -42.32 53.67 -32.25
C TYR A 14 -41.90 52.63 -33.30
N MET A 15 -41.29 53.06 -34.42
CA MET A 15 -40.83 52.15 -35.48
C MET A 15 -39.50 51.44 -35.18
N LEU A 16 -38.67 51.96 -34.28
CA LEU A 16 -37.35 51.37 -33.97
C LEU A 16 -37.40 50.13 -33.06
N ASN A 17 -38.57 49.69 -32.60
CA ASN A 17 -38.71 48.55 -31.69
C ASN A 17 -39.62 47.43 -32.23
N LYS A 18 -39.39 46.99 -33.47
CA LYS A 18 -40.15 45.86 -34.06
C LYS A 18 -39.34 44.82 -34.84
N GLY A 19 -38.01 44.79 -34.69
CA GLY A 19 -37.15 44.09 -35.65
C GLY A 19 -36.43 42.80 -35.24
N LYS A 20 -36.38 42.38 -33.96
CA LYS A 20 -35.40 41.34 -33.56
C LYS A 20 -35.86 40.22 -32.61
N LYS A 21 -37.14 40.15 -32.26
CA LYS A 21 -37.65 39.06 -31.40
C LYS A 21 -37.74 37.71 -32.12
N HIS A 22 -38.16 37.71 -33.39
CA HIS A 22 -38.42 36.47 -34.14
C HIS A 22 -37.18 35.65 -34.53
N SER A 23 -35.99 36.26 -34.54
CA SER A 23 -34.76 35.58 -34.95
C SER A 23 -34.09 34.82 -33.80
N LEU A 24 -34.23 35.31 -32.56
CA LEU A 24 -33.67 34.63 -31.39
C LEU A 24 -34.49 33.39 -31.04
N GLU A 25 -35.83 33.48 -31.07
CA GLU A 25 -36.72 32.33 -30.82
C GLU A 25 -36.47 31.18 -31.80
N LYS A 26 -36.21 31.47 -33.08
CA LYS A 26 -35.84 30.46 -34.09
C LYS A 26 -34.47 29.82 -33.86
N ILE A 27 -33.51 30.53 -33.25
CA ILE A 27 -32.19 29.98 -32.92
C ILE A 27 -32.30 29.06 -31.70
N PHE A 28 -33.09 29.43 -30.69
CA PHE A 28 -33.34 28.61 -29.51
C PHE A 28 -34.17 27.34 -29.82
N PHE A 29 -35.10 27.41 -30.78
CA PHE A 29 -35.91 26.26 -31.22
C PHE A 29 -35.30 25.43 -32.36
N ASN A 30 -34.07 25.73 -32.78
CA ASN A 30 -33.41 24.96 -33.82
C ASN A 30 -32.95 23.62 -33.23
N GLN A 31 -33.37 22.50 -33.82
CA GLN A 31 -33.13 21.14 -33.30
C GLN A 31 -31.64 20.86 -33.03
N LYS A 32 -30.75 21.46 -33.85
CA LYS A 32 -29.28 21.35 -33.69
C LYS A 32 -28.72 22.14 -32.49
N PHE A 33 -29.36 23.24 -32.11
CA PHE A 33 -28.97 24.02 -30.94
C PHE A 33 -29.40 23.31 -29.66
N LEU A 34 -30.62 22.76 -29.64
CA LEU A 34 -31.14 21.99 -28.50
C LEU A 34 -30.28 20.75 -28.21
N THR A 35 -29.83 20.03 -29.23
CA THR A 35 -28.93 18.88 -29.06
C THR A 35 -27.55 19.29 -28.57
N LEU A 36 -26.99 20.40 -29.07
CA LEU A 36 -25.71 20.92 -28.59
C LEU A 36 -25.77 21.34 -27.12
N VAL A 37 -26.84 22.03 -26.71
CA VAL A 37 -27.07 22.44 -25.31
C VAL A 37 -27.30 21.20 -24.43
N GLY A 38 -28.08 20.22 -24.89
CA GLY A 38 -28.27 18.96 -24.17
C GLY A 38 -26.95 18.21 -23.95
N LEU A 39 -26.10 18.14 -24.98
CA LEU A 39 -24.76 17.53 -24.88
C LEU A 39 -23.88 18.32 -23.90
N ALA A 40 -23.89 19.65 -23.97
CA ALA A 40 -23.15 20.50 -23.04
C ALA A 40 -23.60 20.28 -21.59
N VAL A 41 -24.91 20.17 -21.35
CA VAL A 41 -25.48 19.89 -20.01
C VAL A 41 -25.05 18.51 -19.51
N ILE A 42 -25.06 17.48 -20.35
CA ILE A 42 -24.60 16.12 -19.99
C ILE A 42 -23.12 16.15 -19.58
N ILE A 43 -22.27 16.87 -20.33
CA ILE A 43 -20.85 17.02 -20.02
C ILE A 43 -20.66 17.78 -18.70
N LEU A 44 -21.43 18.86 -18.49
CA LEU A 44 -21.35 19.71 -17.31
C LEU A 44 -21.79 18.98 -16.04
N ILE A 45 -22.76 18.06 -16.14
CA ILE A 45 -23.20 17.20 -15.03
C ILE A 45 -22.23 16.01 -14.83
N SER A 46 -21.63 15.47 -15.89
CA SER A 46 -20.67 14.37 -15.80
C SER A 46 -19.34 14.78 -15.12
N TRP A 47 -18.91 16.02 -15.33
CA TRP A 47 -17.67 16.57 -14.78
C TRP A 47 -17.58 16.52 -13.24
N PRO A 48 -18.56 17.01 -12.45
CA PRO A 48 -18.51 16.94 -10.99
C PRO A 48 -18.60 15.50 -10.46
N PHE A 49 -19.25 14.59 -11.19
CA PHE A 49 -19.39 13.19 -10.80
C PHE A 49 -18.03 12.49 -10.78
N ALA A 50 -17.18 12.74 -11.79
CA ALA A 50 -15.82 12.19 -11.85
C ALA A 50 -14.93 12.69 -10.69
N LYS A 51 -15.08 13.95 -10.27
CA LYS A 51 -14.25 14.55 -9.21
C LYS A 51 -14.62 14.06 -7.81
N ASN A 52 -15.88 13.74 -7.56
CA ASN A 52 -16.36 13.37 -6.24
C ASN A 52 -15.93 11.95 -5.84
N THR A 53 -15.93 11.01 -6.79
CA THR A 53 -15.54 9.61 -6.56
C THR A 53 -14.07 9.48 -6.17
N ILE A 54 -13.19 10.29 -6.79
CA ILE A 54 -11.74 10.29 -6.49
C ILE A 54 -11.46 10.77 -5.06
N LYS A 55 -12.18 11.79 -4.58
CA LYS A 55 -12.02 12.31 -3.21
C LYS A 55 -12.43 11.28 -2.17
N GLN A 56 -13.54 10.58 -2.37
CA GLN A 56 -13.99 9.58 -1.41
C GLN A 56 -13.05 8.37 -1.34
N HIS A 57 -12.52 7.93 -2.48
CA HIS A 57 -11.51 6.85 -2.46
C HIS A 57 -10.24 7.24 -1.74
N ARG A 58 -9.75 8.48 -1.92
CA ARG A 58 -8.53 8.94 -1.24
C ARG A 58 -8.72 9.00 0.29
N VAL A 59 -9.84 9.55 0.75
CA VAL A 59 -10.16 9.61 2.19
C VAL A 59 -10.32 8.20 2.79
N ASN A 60 -10.99 7.29 2.08
CA ASN A 60 -11.15 5.91 2.56
C ASN A 60 -9.82 5.14 2.59
N GLN A 61 -8.91 5.42 1.64
CA GLN A 61 -7.56 4.87 1.66
C GLN A 61 -6.76 5.41 2.85
N GLU A 62 -6.77 6.73 3.07
CA GLU A 62 -6.12 7.36 4.23
C GLU A 62 -6.64 6.76 5.55
N ILE A 63 -7.97 6.58 5.69
CA ILE A 63 -8.58 5.94 6.87
C ILE A 63 -8.14 4.48 7.01
N SER A 64 -8.07 3.73 5.91
CA SER A 64 -7.59 2.34 5.92
C SER A 64 -6.14 2.26 6.38
N ASP A 65 -5.29 3.16 5.91
CA ASP A 65 -3.87 3.19 6.24
C ASP A 65 -3.66 3.57 7.71
N PHE A 66 -4.37 4.57 8.22
CA PHE A 66 -4.36 4.89 9.66
C PHE A 66 -4.84 3.72 10.53
N LYS A 67 -5.87 2.98 10.11
CA LYS A 67 -6.32 1.78 10.84
C LYS A 67 -5.25 0.68 10.88
N LYS A 68 -4.54 0.46 9.78
CA LYS A 68 -3.43 -0.50 9.73
C LYS A 68 -2.28 -0.07 10.62
N GLU A 69 -1.96 1.22 10.63
CA GLU A 69 -0.91 1.76 11.49
C GLU A 69 -1.25 1.57 12.97
N ILE A 70 -2.48 1.90 13.40
CA ILE A 70 -2.95 1.65 14.77
C ILE A 70 -2.83 0.16 15.14
N ALA A 71 -3.27 -0.75 14.26
CA ALA A 71 -3.17 -2.18 14.51
C ALA A 71 -1.71 -2.65 14.67
N ASN A 72 -0.80 -2.12 13.84
CA ASN A 72 0.63 -2.42 13.94
C ASN A 72 1.23 -1.90 15.26
N LEU A 73 0.89 -0.67 15.68
CA LEU A 73 1.32 -0.13 16.97
C LEU A 73 0.79 -0.95 18.15
N GLN A 74 -0.46 -1.40 18.10
CA GLN A 74 -1.03 -2.27 19.14
C GLN A 74 -0.30 -3.61 19.22
N ASN A 75 -0.03 -4.25 18.08
CA ASN A 75 0.74 -5.50 18.04
C ASN A 75 2.15 -5.30 18.61
N LYS A 76 2.85 -4.23 18.22
CA LYS A 76 4.16 -3.87 18.78
C LYS A 76 4.10 -3.69 20.30
N SER A 77 3.06 -3.05 20.82
CA SER A 77 2.90 -2.88 22.26
C SER A 77 2.72 -4.22 22.98
N VAL A 78 1.99 -5.17 22.37
CA VAL A 78 1.82 -6.53 22.92
C VAL A 78 3.14 -7.29 22.89
N ASP A 79 3.87 -7.23 21.78
CA ASP A 79 5.18 -7.89 21.64
C ASP A 79 6.19 -7.36 22.67
N LEU A 80 6.24 -6.03 22.86
CA LEU A 80 7.10 -5.41 23.87
C LEU A 80 6.72 -5.86 25.28
N LYS A 81 5.42 -5.95 25.59
CA LYS A 81 4.96 -6.42 26.89
C LYS A 81 5.34 -7.88 27.12
N ASN A 82 5.21 -8.73 26.11
CA ASN A 82 5.60 -10.14 26.19
C ASN A 82 7.11 -10.29 26.36
N PHE A 83 7.89 -9.47 25.68
CA PHE A 83 9.34 -9.43 25.83
C PHE A 83 9.75 -9.03 27.24
N VAL A 84 9.19 -7.94 27.78
CA VAL A 84 9.43 -7.53 29.18
C VAL A 84 9.04 -8.64 30.15
N SER A 85 7.87 -9.26 29.98
CA SER A 85 7.44 -10.38 30.82
C SER A 85 8.38 -11.59 30.74
N SER A 86 9.04 -11.80 29.59
CA SER A 86 10.01 -12.88 29.42
C SER A 86 11.29 -12.58 30.19
N LEU A 87 11.74 -11.31 30.19
CA LEU A 87 12.91 -10.86 30.97
C LEU A 87 12.66 -10.86 32.48
N GLU A 88 11.44 -10.55 32.91
CA GLU A 88 11.05 -10.58 34.33
C GLU A 88 10.79 -12.00 34.84
N SER A 89 10.69 -13.00 33.95
CA SER A 89 10.42 -14.37 34.35
C SER A 89 11.58 -14.98 35.12
N ASP A 90 11.26 -15.82 36.11
CA ASP A 90 12.24 -16.57 36.90
C ASP A 90 13.16 -17.45 36.02
N GLN A 91 12.69 -17.84 34.83
CA GLN A 91 13.48 -18.59 33.85
C GLN A 91 14.65 -17.77 33.29
N PHE A 92 14.44 -16.48 33.01
CA PHE A 92 15.52 -15.60 32.54
C PHE A 92 16.54 -15.33 33.66
N VAL A 93 16.07 -15.14 34.89
CA VAL A 93 16.94 -14.98 36.08
C VAL A 93 17.78 -16.24 36.30
N GLU A 94 17.17 -17.42 36.15
CA GLU A 94 17.86 -18.71 36.28
C GLU A 94 18.90 -18.93 35.17
N GLU A 95 18.57 -18.65 33.90
CA GLU A 95 19.53 -18.71 32.80
C GLU A 95 20.70 -17.76 33.01
N TYR A 96 20.43 -16.52 33.40
CA TYR A 96 21.47 -15.53 33.67
C TYR A 96 22.37 -15.95 34.84
N ALA A 97 21.81 -16.52 35.90
CA ALA A 97 22.53 -17.07 37.03
C ALA A 97 23.40 -18.29 36.64
N ARG A 98 22.88 -19.18 35.79
CA ARG A 98 23.63 -20.33 35.26
C ARG A 98 24.79 -19.90 34.38
N LEU A 99 24.58 -18.89 33.54
CA LEU A 99 25.59 -18.40 32.59
C LEU A 99 26.69 -17.58 33.27
N ASN A 100 26.33 -16.65 34.16
CA ASN A 100 27.28 -15.69 34.71
C ASN A 100 27.87 -16.12 36.06
N LEU A 101 27.10 -16.86 36.85
CA LEU A 101 27.50 -17.25 38.20
C LEU A 101 27.79 -18.75 38.30
N ASN A 102 27.67 -19.49 37.19
CA ASN A 102 27.80 -20.94 37.14
C ASN A 102 26.91 -21.66 38.18
N LEU A 103 25.83 -20.99 38.60
CA LEU A 103 24.95 -21.42 39.69
C LEU A 103 24.18 -22.67 39.29
N LYS A 104 24.04 -23.60 40.24
CA LYS A 104 23.33 -24.86 40.08
C LYS A 104 22.07 -24.88 40.93
N LYS A 105 21.02 -25.53 40.43
CA LYS A 105 19.86 -25.85 41.26
C LYS A 105 20.24 -26.87 42.33
N PRO A 106 19.68 -26.78 43.56
CA PRO A 106 19.91 -27.79 44.59
C PRO A 106 19.36 -29.14 44.09
N GLY A 107 20.25 -30.12 43.90
CA GLY A 107 19.92 -31.46 43.40
C GLY A 107 20.50 -31.83 42.01
N GLU A 108 21.24 -30.95 41.35
CA GLU A 108 21.79 -31.21 40.01
C GLU A 108 23.21 -31.84 40.07
N GLU A 109 23.35 -33.12 39.70
CA GLU A 109 24.63 -33.87 39.70
C GLU A 109 25.48 -33.54 38.46
N LYS A 110 26.80 -33.33 38.63
CA LYS A 110 27.73 -32.95 37.55
C LYS A 110 28.37 -34.24 37.00
N THR A 111 27.94 -34.72 35.83
CA THR A 111 28.67 -35.76 35.10
C THR A 111 29.79 -35.10 34.31
N VAL A 112 31.04 -35.24 34.78
CA VAL A 112 32.22 -34.82 34.03
C VAL A 112 32.54 -35.90 33.01
N ILE A 113 32.25 -35.63 31.74
CA ILE A 113 32.66 -36.50 30.64
C ILE A 113 34.15 -36.23 30.36
N LYS A 114 35.02 -37.16 30.75
CA LYS A 114 36.40 -37.18 30.27
C LYS A 114 36.37 -37.60 28.81
N ILE A 115 36.61 -36.66 27.91
CA ILE A 115 36.82 -36.97 26.50
C ILE A 115 38.31 -37.28 26.35
N ASP A 116 38.65 -38.55 26.13
CA ASP A 116 40.01 -38.94 25.82
C ASP A 116 40.38 -38.37 24.44
N ALA A 117 41.38 -37.48 24.43
CA ALA A 117 41.84 -36.74 23.26
C ALA A 117 42.29 -37.63 22.07
N ALA A 118 42.45 -38.93 22.29
CA ALA A 118 42.76 -39.92 21.26
C ALA A 118 41.59 -40.18 20.29
N SER A 119 40.37 -39.81 20.64
CA SER A 119 39.17 -40.02 19.80
C SER A 119 38.87 -38.87 18.83
N PHE A 120 39.59 -37.75 18.91
CA PHE A 120 39.35 -36.57 18.07
C PHE A 120 40.25 -36.51 16.80
N ALA A 121 41.22 -37.41 16.68
CA ALA A 121 42.20 -37.40 15.57
C ALA A 121 41.82 -38.29 14.37
N SER A 122 40.64 -38.92 14.39
CA SER A 122 40.20 -39.88 13.37
C SER A 122 38.87 -39.47 12.74
N SER A 123 38.80 -38.24 12.24
CA SER A 123 37.64 -37.78 11.45
C SER A 123 38.15 -36.96 10.27
N SER A 124 38.29 -37.65 9.15
CA SER A 124 38.50 -37.10 7.81
C SER A 124 37.55 -35.93 7.57
N GLU A 125 38.04 -34.87 6.92
CA GLU A 125 37.39 -33.55 6.76
C GLU A 125 36.05 -33.51 5.98
N ASP A 126 35.43 -34.64 5.67
CA ASP A 126 34.26 -34.71 4.77
C ASP A 126 32.94 -35.18 5.41
N ASP A 127 32.92 -35.51 6.70
CA ASP A 127 31.66 -35.84 7.38
C ASP A 127 31.06 -34.60 8.07
N PRO A 128 29.90 -34.08 7.61
CA PRO A 128 29.23 -33.00 8.32
C PRO A 128 28.77 -33.51 9.69
N ILE A 129 29.35 -32.93 10.74
CA ILE A 129 29.05 -33.13 12.17
C ILE A 129 27.53 -32.99 12.48
N PHE A 130 26.76 -32.38 11.57
CA PHE A 130 25.31 -32.28 11.65
C PHE A 130 24.64 -33.05 10.51
N ASN A 131 24.08 -34.22 10.82
CA ASN A 131 23.13 -34.90 9.95
C ASN A 131 21.78 -34.17 10.01
N ILE A 132 21.61 -33.13 9.20
CA ILE A 132 20.34 -32.41 9.06
C ILE A 132 19.45 -33.25 8.13
N PRO A 133 18.38 -33.90 8.61
CA PRO A 133 17.47 -34.65 7.76
C PRO A 133 16.91 -33.71 6.67
N GLY A 134 17.19 -34.03 5.40
CA GLY A 134 16.79 -33.22 4.24
C GLY A 134 17.90 -32.40 3.58
N ARG A 135 19.10 -32.31 4.14
CA ARG A 135 20.29 -31.76 3.45
C ARG A 135 21.21 -32.87 2.96
N VAL A 136 20.76 -33.61 1.96
CA VAL A 136 21.68 -34.41 1.14
C VAL A 136 22.40 -33.41 0.23
N LYS A 137 23.72 -33.26 0.35
CA LYS A 137 24.49 -32.55 -0.69
C LYS A 137 24.26 -33.35 -1.98
N PRO A 138 23.59 -32.78 -3.00
CA PRO A 138 23.42 -33.49 -4.25
C PRO A 138 24.81 -33.76 -4.85
N ALA A 139 24.98 -34.94 -5.44
CA ALA A 139 26.19 -35.30 -6.16
C ALA A 139 26.61 -34.14 -7.09
N PRO A 140 27.91 -33.82 -7.21
CA PRO A 140 28.37 -32.69 -7.99
C PRO A 140 27.86 -32.82 -9.42
N GLY A 141 26.84 -32.03 -9.75
CA GLY A 141 26.30 -31.93 -11.09
C GLY A 141 27.32 -31.27 -12.03
N PRO A 142 27.07 -31.30 -13.35
CA PRO A 142 27.96 -30.69 -14.32
C PRO A 142 28.27 -29.24 -13.91
N GLU A 143 29.55 -28.88 -13.94
CA GLU A 143 30.06 -27.60 -13.46
C GLU A 143 29.56 -26.45 -14.36
N MET A 144 28.35 -25.98 -14.07
CA MET A 144 27.75 -24.87 -14.80
C MET A 144 28.26 -23.55 -14.23
N SER A 145 28.66 -22.64 -15.12
CA SER A 145 29.02 -21.27 -14.77
C SER A 145 27.87 -20.56 -14.04
N ASN A 146 28.22 -19.72 -13.06
CA ASN A 146 27.26 -19.07 -12.16
C ASN A 146 26.13 -18.34 -12.92
N PRO A 147 26.36 -17.52 -13.96
CA PRO A 147 25.28 -16.80 -14.64
C PRO A 147 24.20 -17.73 -15.23
N LYS A 148 24.58 -18.91 -15.72
CA LYS A 148 23.66 -19.89 -16.30
C LYS A 148 22.76 -20.53 -15.23
N LYS A 149 23.28 -20.74 -14.01
CA LYS A 149 22.51 -21.24 -12.87
C LYS A 149 21.41 -20.25 -12.47
N TRP A 150 21.73 -18.97 -12.43
CA TRP A 150 20.78 -17.91 -12.08
C TRP A 150 19.67 -17.80 -13.12
N PHE A 151 20.01 -17.74 -14.41
CA PHE A 151 18.99 -17.64 -15.47
C PHE A 151 17.97 -18.79 -15.41
N ASN A 152 18.44 -20.03 -15.25
CA ASN A 152 17.56 -21.20 -15.19
C ASN A 152 16.68 -21.23 -13.94
N HIS A 153 17.09 -20.60 -12.84
CA HIS A 153 16.28 -20.50 -11.63
C HIS A 153 15.15 -19.47 -11.76
N PHE A 154 15.39 -18.36 -12.44
CA PHE A 154 14.44 -17.24 -12.49
C PHE A 154 13.50 -17.25 -13.71
N PHE A 155 13.86 -17.97 -14.78
CA PHE A 155 13.16 -17.86 -16.07
C PHE A 155 12.74 -19.19 -16.70
N ARG A 156 12.89 -20.32 -16.00
CA ARG A 156 12.44 -21.64 -16.47
C ARG A 156 11.46 -22.27 -15.50
#